data_AF-A0A0M9ZQD5-F1
#
_entry.id   AF-A0A0M9ZQD5-F1
#
_cell.length_a   1.000
_cell.length_b   1.000
_cell.length_c   1.000
_cell.angle_alpha   90.00
_cell.angle_beta   90.00
_cell.angle_gamma   90.00
#
_symmetry.space_group_name_H-M   'P 1'
#
loop_
_entity.id
_entity.type
_entity.pdbx_description
1 polymer ?
#
loop_
_entity_poly.entity_id
_entity_poly.type
_entity_poly.pdbx_seq_one_letter_code
_entity_poly.pdbx_strand_id
1 'polypeptide(L)'
;MTGKQTVTGAALAAGALALTGVVLAPAAVAVVPQSATITADCGGFGGGEATLTATQDGTAATLTLTSSAITAPIALGEDSIASTLTLVKGGGGTTAFTGTENPAMAAGDSVTVGPLNGTVASGDSLEAFGGSLRMTVFGITITCTATGPQSPGPFVFD
;
A
#
# COMPACT_ATOMS: atom_id res chain seq x y z
N MET A 1 29.55 -34.07 -71.58
CA MET A 1 30.36 -34.85 -70.63
C MET A 1 30.01 -34.35 -69.23
N THR A 2 28.99 -34.97 -68.62
CA THR A 2 29.12 -35.94 -67.50
C THR A 2 29.50 -35.30 -66.17
N GLY A 3 28.58 -35.33 -65.21
CA GLY A 3 28.83 -35.01 -63.82
C GLY A 3 27.57 -34.93 -62.94
N LYS A 4 26.81 -36.03 -62.80
CA LYS A 4 25.83 -36.19 -61.71
C LYS A 4 26.59 -36.51 -60.42
N GLN A 5 26.35 -35.75 -59.35
CA GLN A 5 26.31 -36.31 -58.00
C GLN A 5 25.14 -35.70 -57.22
N THR A 6 24.14 -36.56 -57.03
CA THR A 6 23.03 -36.41 -56.08
C THR A 6 23.51 -36.85 -54.70
N VAL A 7 23.43 -35.97 -53.71
CA VAL A 7 23.40 -36.38 -52.28
C VAL A 7 22.23 -35.65 -51.62
N THR A 8 21.24 -36.45 -51.26
CA THR A 8 20.05 -36.11 -50.49
C THR A 8 20.39 -36.22 -49.00
N GLY A 9 20.01 -35.24 -48.18
CA GLY A 9 20.13 -35.33 -46.73
C GLY A 9 19.68 -34.04 -46.04
N ALA A 10 18.41 -34.02 -45.67
CA ALA A 10 17.72 -32.89 -45.05
C ALA A 10 18.22 -32.58 -43.63
N ALA A 11 18.24 -31.30 -43.26
CA ALA A 11 17.64 -30.79 -42.04
C ALA A 11 17.64 -29.26 -42.06
N LEU A 12 16.47 -28.70 -42.33
CA LEU A 12 16.10 -27.33 -42.04
C LEU A 12 16.13 -27.13 -40.52
N ALA A 13 16.80 -26.09 -40.03
CA ALA A 13 16.46 -25.49 -38.76
C ALA A 13 16.76 -23.99 -38.84
N ALA A 14 15.71 -23.26 -39.19
CA ALA A 14 15.65 -21.81 -39.12
C ALA A 14 15.96 -21.37 -37.67
N GLY A 15 17.06 -20.66 -37.48
CA GLY A 15 17.28 -19.87 -36.27
C GLY A 15 16.41 -18.62 -36.32
N ALA A 16 15.10 -18.80 -36.16
CA ALA A 16 14.21 -17.70 -35.80
C ALA A 16 14.63 -17.24 -34.40
N LEU A 17 15.30 -16.10 -34.31
CA LEU A 17 15.62 -15.42 -33.06
C LEU A 17 14.28 -15.16 -32.34
N ALA A 18 14.00 -16.01 -31.36
CA ALA A 18 12.86 -15.91 -30.50
C ALA A 18 12.98 -14.60 -29.71
N LEU A 19 12.11 -13.63 -30.03
CA LEU A 19 11.67 -12.61 -29.09
C LEU A 19 10.85 -13.34 -28.02
N THR A 20 11.52 -14.08 -27.13
CA THR A 20 10.86 -14.64 -25.95
C THR A 20 10.40 -13.46 -25.12
N GLY A 21 9.07 -13.33 -25.04
CA GLY A 21 8.39 -12.23 -24.40
C GLY A 21 8.97 -11.97 -23.03
N VAL A 22 9.50 -10.76 -22.86
CA VAL A 22 9.42 -10.10 -21.57
C VAL A 22 7.92 -9.98 -21.31
N VAL A 23 7.36 -10.90 -20.55
CA VAL A 23 6.14 -10.63 -19.80
C VAL A 23 6.54 -9.47 -18.92
N LEU A 24 6.24 -8.25 -19.37
CA LEU A 24 6.10 -7.12 -18.49
C LEU A 24 5.04 -7.61 -17.50
N ALA A 25 5.48 -8.05 -16.32
CA ALA A 25 4.61 -8.05 -15.16
C ALA A 25 3.93 -6.68 -15.18
N PRO A 26 2.60 -6.60 -14.99
CA PRO A 26 1.93 -5.31 -15.01
C PRO A 26 2.73 -4.40 -14.07
N ALA A 27 3.36 -3.38 -14.63
CA ALA A 27 4.00 -2.34 -13.85
C ALA A 27 2.85 -1.51 -13.28
N ALA A 28 2.12 -2.08 -12.32
CA ALA A 28 1.10 -1.39 -11.57
C ALA A 28 1.82 -0.51 -10.55
N VAL A 29 2.46 0.56 -11.06
CA VAL A 29 2.76 1.73 -10.25
C VAL A 29 1.44 2.50 -10.11
N ALA A 30 0.46 1.85 -9.49
CA ALA A 30 -0.91 2.35 -9.44
C ALA A 30 -1.01 3.52 -8.44
N VAL A 31 -0.18 3.52 -7.39
CA VAL A 31 -0.06 4.64 -6.46
C VAL A 31 1.36 5.18 -6.38
N VAL A 32 1.50 6.51 -6.47
CA VAL A 32 2.77 7.23 -6.29
C VAL A 32 2.60 8.34 -5.25
N PRO A 33 3.46 8.40 -4.22
CA PRO A 33 4.45 7.38 -3.84
C PRO A 33 3.78 6.12 -3.26
N GLN A 34 4.50 5.00 -3.18
CA GLN A 34 3.96 3.80 -2.50
C GLN A 34 4.07 3.90 -0.97
N SER A 35 4.99 4.72 -0.47
CA SER A 35 5.17 4.95 0.96
C SER A 35 5.35 6.43 1.28
N ALA A 36 4.78 6.87 2.39
CA ALA A 36 4.93 8.22 2.92
C ALA A 36 5.09 8.18 4.44
N THR A 37 5.89 9.08 5.00
CA THR A 37 5.95 9.28 6.45
C THR A 37 5.03 10.43 6.87
N ILE A 38 4.41 10.28 8.03
CA ILE A 38 3.62 11.32 8.70
C ILE A 38 4.06 11.41 10.16
N THR A 39 3.87 12.59 10.75
CA THR A 39 3.89 12.73 12.21
C THR A 39 2.46 12.72 12.70
N ALA A 40 2.09 11.71 13.48
CA ALA A 40 0.75 11.57 14.05
C ALA A 40 0.72 11.97 15.53
N ASP A 41 -0.37 12.60 15.94
CA ASP A 41 -0.70 12.88 17.34
C ASP A 41 -2.00 12.15 17.69
N CYS A 42 -1.95 11.28 18.71
CA CYS A 42 -3.09 10.50 19.22
C CYS A 42 -3.54 10.98 20.60
N GLY A 43 -3.22 12.22 20.97
CA GLY A 43 -3.49 12.80 22.28
C GLY A 43 -2.82 12.04 23.41
N GLY A 44 -3.61 11.61 24.40
CA GLY A 44 -3.12 10.92 25.60
C GLY A 44 -2.47 9.55 25.34
N PHE A 45 -2.60 9.01 24.13
CA PHE A 45 -1.98 7.74 23.72
C PHE A 45 -0.59 7.92 23.10
N GLY A 46 -0.11 9.15 22.98
CA GLY A 46 1.20 9.50 22.44
C GLY A 46 1.13 10.01 21.01
N GLY A 47 2.29 10.09 20.37
CA GLY A 47 2.43 10.58 19.01
C GLY A 47 3.87 10.47 18.52
N GLY A 48 4.06 10.57 17.21
CA GLY A 48 5.35 10.53 16.57
C GLY A 48 5.26 10.09 15.11
N GLU A 49 6.39 9.70 14.56
CA GLU A 49 6.47 9.29 13.16
C GLU A 49 5.73 7.96 12.91
N ALA A 50 5.00 7.90 11.81
CA ALA A 50 4.37 6.71 11.28
C ALA A 50 4.61 6.63 9.77
N THR A 51 4.79 5.42 9.26
CA THR A 51 4.89 5.14 7.83
C THR A 51 3.55 4.64 7.33
N LEU A 52 3.03 5.28 6.28
CA LEU A 52 1.90 4.84 5.49
C LEU A 52 2.41 4.16 4.23
N THR A 53 1.91 2.97 3.93
CA THR A 53 2.17 2.27 2.67
C THR A 53 0.85 2.06 1.95
N ALA A 54 0.78 2.52 0.70
CA ALA A 54 -0.38 2.41 -0.16
C ALA A 54 -0.15 1.36 -1.24
N THR A 55 -1.19 0.57 -1.53
CA THR A 55 -1.25 -0.30 -2.70
C THR A 55 -2.58 -0.11 -3.42
N GLN A 56 -2.61 -0.45 -4.70
CA GLN A 56 -3.82 -0.37 -5.51
C GLN A 56 -3.87 -1.51 -6.53
N ASP A 57 -5.05 -2.10 -6.64
CA ASP A 57 -5.43 -3.13 -7.61
C ASP A 57 -6.76 -2.72 -8.28
N GLY A 58 -6.67 -2.10 -9.46
CA GLY A 58 -7.82 -1.50 -10.12
C GLY A 58 -8.38 -0.32 -9.30
N THR A 59 -9.67 -0.36 -8.95
CA THR A 59 -10.29 0.69 -8.11
C THR A 59 -10.18 0.39 -6.61
N ALA A 60 -9.66 -0.78 -6.24
CA ALA A 60 -9.43 -1.14 -4.84
C ALA A 60 -8.06 -0.63 -4.41
N ALA A 61 -7.97 -0.04 -3.23
CA ALA A 61 -6.71 0.38 -2.64
C ALA A 61 -6.62 -0.05 -1.18
N THR A 62 -5.40 -0.33 -0.73
CA THR A 62 -5.15 -0.63 0.67
C THR A 62 -4.11 0.31 1.26
N LEU A 63 -4.27 0.61 2.54
CA LEU A 63 -3.31 1.38 3.32
C LEU A 63 -2.90 0.61 4.57
N THR A 64 -1.60 0.48 4.78
CA THR A 64 -1.02 -0.06 6.00
C THR A 64 -0.26 1.05 6.72
N LEU A 65 -0.48 1.17 8.01
CA LEU A 65 0.23 2.12 8.88
C LEU A 65 1.10 1.36 9.87
N THR A 66 2.35 1.79 10.02
CA THR A 66 3.30 1.29 11.02
C THR A 66 3.90 2.46 11.77
N SER A 67 3.93 2.41 13.10
CA SER A 67 4.60 3.41 13.93
C SER A 67 5.42 2.75 15.02
N SER A 68 6.71 3.09 15.09
CA SER A 68 7.57 2.72 16.20
C SER A 68 7.52 3.72 17.35
N ALA A 69 6.93 4.90 17.15
CA ALA A 69 6.79 5.92 18.17
C ALA A 69 5.57 5.68 19.08
N ILE A 70 4.57 4.97 18.58
CA ILE A 70 3.38 4.58 19.33
C ILE A 70 3.48 3.08 19.61
N THR A 71 3.47 2.71 20.90
CA THR A 71 3.57 1.32 21.34
C THR A 71 2.27 0.84 21.96
N ALA A 72 1.93 -0.43 21.78
CA ALA A 72 0.77 -1.05 22.40
C ALA A 72 0.99 -1.17 23.93
N PRO A 73 0.16 -0.54 24.79
CA PRO A 73 0.37 -0.60 26.24
C PRO A 73 -0.02 -1.97 26.84
N ILE A 74 -0.79 -2.75 26.09
CA ILE A 74 -1.26 -4.10 26.41
C ILE A 74 -1.06 -5.00 25.20
N ALA A 75 -1.07 -6.31 25.40
CA ALA A 75 -1.06 -7.25 24.29
C ALA A 75 -2.35 -7.12 23.47
N LEU A 76 -2.20 -7.03 22.15
CA LEU A 76 -3.28 -6.97 21.17
C LEU A 76 -3.27 -8.27 20.36
N GLY A 77 -4.44 -8.88 20.24
CA GLY A 77 -4.61 -10.05 19.38
C GLY A 77 -4.54 -9.66 17.90
N GLU A 78 -4.30 -10.64 17.05
CA GLU A 78 -4.56 -10.50 15.62
C GLU A 78 -6.03 -10.09 15.39
N ASP A 79 -6.24 -9.23 14.40
CA ASP A 79 -7.55 -8.73 13.97
C ASP A 79 -8.43 -8.09 15.06
N SER A 80 -7.82 -7.49 16.08
CA SER A 80 -8.50 -6.96 17.26
C SER A 80 -8.73 -5.44 17.23
N ILE A 81 -8.20 -4.74 16.23
CA ILE A 81 -8.23 -3.28 16.12
C ILE A 81 -9.14 -2.87 14.95
N ALA A 82 -10.35 -2.40 15.24
CA ALA A 82 -11.20 -1.81 14.22
C ALA A 82 -10.69 -0.41 13.86
N SER A 83 -10.19 -0.25 12.63
CA SER A 83 -9.51 0.97 12.17
C SER A 83 -10.27 1.63 11.02
N THR A 84 -10.27 2.95 11.01
CA THR A 84 -10.78 3.80 9.93
C THR A 84 -9.81 4.94 9.70
N LEU A 85 -9.05 4.87 8.61
CA LEU A 85 -8.18 5.93 8.13
C LEU A 85 -8.92 6.77 7.11
N THR A 86 -9.11 8.05 7.41
CA THR A 86 -9.74 9.02 6.51
C THR A 86 -8.65 9.91 5.93
N LEU A 87 -8.51 9.91 4.60
CA LEU A 87 -7.63 10.80 3.86
C LEU A 87 -8.45 11.91 3.18
N VAL A 88 -7.84 13.08 3.02
CA VAL A 88 -8.42 14.25 2.35
C VAL A 88 -8.10 14.19 0.86
N LYS A 89 -9.08 14.51 0.02
CA LYS A 89 -8.88 14.55 -1.43
C LYS A 89 -8.47 15.96 -1.88
N GLY A 90 -7.51 16.07 -2.80
CA GLY A 90 -7.02 17.36 -3.32
C GLY A 90 -8.11 18.23 -3.98
N GLY A 91 -9.18 17.62 -4.50
CA GLY A 91 -10.35 18.32 -5.07
C GLY A 91 -11.47 18.64 -4.06
N GLY A 92 -11.27 18.35 -2.78
CA GLY A 92 -12.29 18.44 -1.73
C GLY A 92 -12.97 17.09 -1.43
N GLY A 93 -13.52 16.98 -0.23
CA GLY A 93 -14.05 15.71 0.29
C GLY A 93 -12.98 14.80 0.89
N THR A 94 -13.40 13.59 1.25
CA THR A 94 -12.54 12.60 1.91
C THR A 94 -12.79 11.19 1.38
N THR A 95 -11.79 10.32 1.56
CA THR A 95 -11.88 8.88 1.29
C THR A 95 -11.54 8.15 2.59
N ALA A 96 -12.36 7.16 2.94
CA ALA A 96 -12.14 6.32 4.12
C ALA A 96 -11.61 4.94 3.72
N PHE A 97 -10.62 4.46 4.46
CA PHE A 97 -10.05 3.13 4.40
C PHE A 97 -10.33 2.44 5.72
N THR A 98 -10.95 1.27 5.70
CA THR A 98 -11.40 0.58 6.90
C THR A 98 -10.95 -0.87 6.93
N GLY A 99 -10.77 -1.40 8.14
CA GLY A 99 -10.37 -2.78 8.33
C GLY A 99 -10.26 -3.11 9.81
N THR A 100 -10.20 -4.39 10.11
CA THR A 100 -9.88 -4.91 11.45
C THR A 100 -8.49 -5.51 11.51
N GLU A 101 -7.79 -5.57 10.38
CA GLU A 101 -6.50 -6.24 10.21
C GLU A 101 -5.40 -5.58 11.04
N ASN A 102 -4.74 -6.39 11.86
CA ASN A 102 -3.50 -6.06 12.55
C ASN A 102 -2.80 -7.35 12.96
N PRO A 103 -1.45 -7.40 12.97
CA PRO A 103 -0.75 -8.53 13.54
C PRO A 103 -0.97 -8.60 15.06
N ALA A 104 -0.77 -9.77 15.66
CA ALA A 104 -0.64 -9.87 17.11
C ALA A 104 0.58 -9.03 17.58
N MET A 105 0.37 -8.21 18.61
CA MET A 105 1.38 -7.30 19.17
C MET A 105 1.46 -7.53 20.68
N ALA A 106 2.66 -7.76 21.21
CA ALA A 106 2.88 -7.80 22.64
C ALA A 106 2.82 -6.39 23.24
N ALA A 107 2.68 -6.32 24.57
CA ALA A 107 2.80 -5.04 25.26
C ALA A 107 4.21 -4.46 25.07
N GLY A 108 4.29 -3.20 24.64
CA GLY A 108 5.53 -2.51 24.29
C GLY A 108 5.90 -2.59 22.80
N ASP A 109 5.23 -3.43 22.01
CA ASP A 109 5.50 -3.53 20.58
C ASP A 109 5.00 -2.29 19.83
N SER A 110 5.65 -2.00 18.70
CA SER A 110 5.24 -0.95 17.76
C SER A 110 3.85 -1.23 17.19
N VAL A 111 3.02 -0.19 17.10
CA VAL A 111 1.67 -0.33 16.54
C VAL A 111 1.73 -0.47 15.02
N THR A 112 1.08 -1.51 14.52
CA THR A 112 0.84 -1.75 13.09
C THR A 112 -0.65 -1.99 12.88
N VAL A 113 -1.24 -1.30 11.91
CA VAL A 113 -2.65 -1.49 11.51
C VAL A 113 -2.78 -1.53 10.00
N GLY A 114 -3.70 -2.36 9.53
CA GLY A 114 -3.93 -2.63 8.12
C GLY A 114 -3.37 -3.98 7.66
N PRO A 115 -3.67 -4.37 6.40
CA PRO A 115 -4.18 -3.51 5.33
C PRO A 115 -5.61 -3.01 5.55
N LEU A 116 -5.82 -1.70 5.42
CA LEU A 116 -7.12 -1.04 5.48
C LEU A 116 -7.65 -0.88 4.06
N ASN A 117 -8.82 -1.41 3.79
CA ASN A 117 -9.39 -1.43 2.44
C ASN A 117 -10.18 -0.15 2.17
N GLY A 118 -10.02 0.38 0.96
CA GLY A 118 -10.78 1.52 0.45
C GLY A 118 -10.94 1.44 -1.06
N THR A 119 -11.69 2.39 -1.60
CA THR A 119 -11.89 2.54 -3.05
C THR A 119 -11.39 3.89 -3.51
N VAL A 120 -10.63 3.90 -4.60
CA VAL A 120 -10.06 5.09 -5.22
C VAL A 120 -10.44 5.14 -6.69
N ALA A 121 -10.42 6.34 -7.25
CA ALA A 121 -10.51 6.56 -8.68
C ALA A 121 -9.16 7.00 -9.24
N SER A 122 -8.95 6.76 -10.54
CA SER A 122 -7.82 7.30 -11.30
C SER A 122 -7.73 8.82 -11.12
N GLY A 123 -6.53 9.31 -10.80
CA GLY A 123 -6.24 10.71 -10.52
C GLY A 123 -6.62 11.18 -9.11
N ASP A 124 -7.13 10.31 -8.23
CA ASP A 124 -7.36 10.67 -6.84
C ASP A 124 -6.02 11.01 -6.16
N SER A 125 -5.95 12.22 -5.63
CA SER A 125 -4.84 12.68 -4.79
C SER A 125 -5.30 12.71 -3.34
N LEU A 126 -4.70 11.87 -2.49
CA LEU A 126 -5.09 11.65 -1.10
C LEU A 126 -3.96 12.04 -0.13
N GLU A 127 -4.33 12.83 0.87
CA GLU A 127 -3.43 13.39 1.89
C GLU A 127 -3.90 12.98 3.31
N ALA A 128 -2.97 12.53 4.15
CA ALA A 128 -3.26 12.21 5.54
C ALA A 128 -3.44 13.46 6.40
N PHE A 129 -2.76 14.56 6.05
CA PHE A 129 -2.94 15.85 6.71
C PHE A 129 -4.33 16.45 6.46
N GLY A 130 -4.99 16.86 7.53
CA GLY A 130 -6.41 17.23 7.53
C GLY A 130 -7.37 16.04 7.61
N GLY A 131 -6.84 14.82 7.55
CA GLY A 131 -7.56 13.56 7.78
C GLY A 131 -7.49 13.08 9.23
N SER A 132 -7.86 11.82 9.47
CA SER A 132 -7.72 11.20 10.79
C SER A 132 -7.67 9.68 10.71
N LEU A 133 -6.97 9.05 11.65
CA LEU A 133 -7.04 7.63 11.92
C LEU A 133 -7.85 7.41 13.20
N ARG A 134 -8.96 6.68 13.10
CA ARG A 134 -9.75 6.24 14.26
C ARG A 134 -9.52 4.76 14.46
N MET A 135 -9.07 4.38 15.65
CA MET A 135 -8.86 2.99 16.04
C MET A 135 -9.73 2.67 17.24
N THR A 136 -10.48 1.59 17.20
CA THR A 136 -11.27 1.09 18.33
C THR A 136 -10.66 -0.21 18.82
N VAL A 137 -10.15 -0.18 20.04
CA VAL A 137 -9.47 -1.31 20.69
C VAL A 137 -10.21 -1.60 21.99
N PHE A 138 -10.75 -2.81 22.14
CA PHE A 138 -11.58 -3.21 23.29
C PHE A 138 -12.70 -2.22 23.66
N GLY A 139 -13.29 -1.55 22.66
CA GLY A 139 -14.36 -0.56 22.85
C GLY A 139 -13.89 0.86 23.18
N ILE A 140 -12.59 1.10 23.34
CA ILE A 140 -12.01 2.43 23.50
C ILE A 140 -11.64 2.98 22.12
N THR A 141 -12.10 4.18 21.78
CA THR A 141 -11.75 4.82 20.50
C THR A 141 -10.61 5.81 20.69
N ILE A 142 -9.53 5.56 19.96
CA ILE A 142 -8.35 6.41 19.83
C ILE A 142 -8.49 7.16 18.51
N THR A 143 -8.27 8.47 18.52
CA THR A 143 -8.24 9.28 17.30
C THR A 143 -6.85 9.89 17.17
N CYS A 144 -6.20 9.61 16.05
CA CYS A 144 -4.91 10.15 15.69
C CYS A 144 -5.06 11.09 14.49
N THR A 145 -4.36 12.22 14.51
CA THR A 145 -4.33 13.19 13.41
C THR A 145 -2.91 13.47 12.98
N ALA A 146 -2.67 13.60 11.68
CA ALA A 146 -1.39 14.05 11.18
C ALA A 146 -1.18 15.54 11.55
N THR A 147 0.00 15.88 12.06
CA THR A 147 0.34 17.25 12.47
C THR A 147 0.91 18.10 11.33
N GLY A 148 1.25 17.46 10.20
CA GLY A 148 1.67 18.09 8.96
C GLY A 148 1.50 17.16 7.75
N PRO A 149 1.76 17.67 6.53
CA PRO A 149 1.69 16.90 5.29
C PRO A 149 2.59 15.66 5.30
N GLN A 150 2.14 14.60 4.64
CA GLN A 150 2.93 13.39 4.46
C GLN A 150 4.10 13.61 3.48
N SER A 151 5.20 12.88 3.68
CA SER A 151 6.41 13.03 2.85
C SER A 151 7.02 11.67 2.49
N PRO A 152 7.25 11.37 1.19
CA PRO A 152 6.75 12.08 0.01
C PRO A 152 5.22 12.02 -0.09
N GLY A 153 4.59 12.95 -0.81
CA GLY A 153 3.13 12.94 -0.96
C GLY A 153 2.57 14.21 -1.59
N PRO A 154 1.25 14.28 -1.85
CA PRO A 154 0.20 13.32 -1.49
C PRO A 154 0.26 11.99 -2.28
N PHE A 155 -0.50 10.98 -1.86
CA PHE A 155 -0.68 9.75 -2.66
C PHE A 155 -1.52 10.06 -3.90
N VAL A 156 -1.02 9.71 -5.09
CA VAL A 156 -1.76 9.85 -6.36
C VAL A 156 -2.01 8.45 -6.92
N PHE A 157 -3.29 8.11 -7.08
CA PHE A 157 -3.75 6.81 -7.59
C PHE A 157 -4.05 6.89 -9.10
N ASP A 158 -3.84 5.81 -9.86
CA ASP A 158 -4.01 5.70 -11.33
C ASP A 158 -5.17 4.78 -11.74
#